data_AF-A0A3D3ZI51-F1
#
_entry.id   AF-A0A3D3ZI51-F1
#
_cell.length_a   1.000
_cell.length_b   1.000
_cell.length_c   1.000
_cell.angle_alpha   90.00
_cell.angle_beta   90.00
_cell.angle_gamma   90.00
#
_symmetry.space_group_name_H-M   'P 1'
#
loop_
_entity.id
_entity.type
_entity.pdbx_description
1 polymer ?
#
loop_
_entity_poly.entity_id
_entity_poly.type
_entity_poly.pdbx_seq_one_letter_code
_entity_poly.pdbx_strand_id
1 'polypeptide(L)'
;AIIVIHNTTLGPAAGGIRMYPYQNEEDAVKDAVRLARGMTYKNAAAGLPFGGGKCVIIGDPKKDKTEGMLRVLARFIHRLGGLFLTGIDVGTTLQDMELMHMETPYVVTLPESLGGPGNSA
;
A
#
# COMPACT_ATOMS: atom_id res chain seq x y z
N ALA A 1 9.83 -2.18 -6.21
CA ALA A 1 8.56 -1.54 -5.81
C ALA A 1 8.80 -0.06 -5.61
N ILE A 2 7.79 0.77 -5.86
CA ILE A 2 7.85 2.23 -5.77
C ILE A 2 6.89 2.65 -4.65
N ILE A 3 7.40 3.29 -3.61
CA ILE A 3 6.59 3.88 -2.53
C ILE A 3 6.69 5.40 -2.68
N VAL A 4 5.55 6.07 -2.81
CA VAL A 4 5.45 7.53 -2.85
C VAL A 4 4.68 8.02 -1.65
N ILE A 5 5.27 8.96 -0.93
CA ILE A 5 4.63 9.72 0.14
C ILE A 5 4.44 11.14 -0.38
N HIS A 6 3.18 11.56 -0.57
CA HIS A 6 2.88 12.89 -1.11
C HIS A 6 2.78 13.94 0.00
N ASN A 7 2.15 13.61 1.13
CA ASN A 7 1.99 14.53 2.25
C ASN A 7 1.75 13.75 3.55
N THR A 8 2.29 14.24 4.67
CA THR A 8 2.14 13.67 6.02
C THR A 8 1.71 14.71 7.07
N THR A 9 1.17 15.84 6.64
CA THR A 9 0.83 16.97 7.53
C THR A 9 -0.25 16.59 8.55
N LEU A 10 -1.26 15.83 8.13
CA LEU A 10 -2.37 15.40 8.99
C LEU A 10 -2.05 14.13 9.81
N GLY A 11 -0.94 13.45 9.50
CA GLY A 11 -0.58 12.16 10.07
C GLY A 11 0.18 11.28 9.08
N PRO A 12 0.40 9.99 9.41
CA PRO A 12 1.06 9.03 8.52
C PRO A 12 0.40 8.97 7.14
N ALA A 13 1.20 8.71 6.11
CA ALA A 13 0.67 8.53 4.76
C ALA A 13 -0.05 7.18 4.67
N ALA A 14 -1.33 7.20 4.28
CA ALA A 14 -2.09 5.96 4.07
C ALA A 14 -2.33 5.70 2.58
N GLY A 15 -2.17 4.45 2.14
CA GLY A 15 -2.54 4.03 0.79
C GLY A 15 -2.24 2.57 0.48
N GLY A 16 -3.04 1.97 -0.40
CA GLY A 16 -2.91 0.54 -0.74
C GLY A 16 -1.72 0.20 -1.65
N ILE A 17 -1.39 -1.09 -1.71
CA ILE A 17 -0.36 -1.68 -2.58
C ILE A 17 -1.00 -2.16 -3.87
N ARG A 18 -0.63 -1.54 -4.98
CA ARG A 18 -1.01 -2.01 -6.32
C ARG A 18 0.07 -2.90 -6.89
N MET A 19 -0.33 -4.01 -7.51
CA MET A 19 0.55 -4.79 -8.38
C MET A 19 -0.04 -4.84 -9.78
N TYR A 20 0.68 -4.31 -10.76
CA TYR A 20 0.17 -4.15 -12.11
C TYR A 20 1.29 -4.28 -13.15
N PRO A 21 1.02 -4.88 -14.34
CA PRO A 21 2.02 -5.09 -15.38
C PRO A 21 2.23 -3.81 -16.21
N TYR A 22 2.91 -2.81 -15.64
CA TYR A 22 3.29 -1.60 -16.39
C TYR A 22 4.25 -1.93 -17.53
N GLN A 23 4.15 -1.18 -18.63
CA GLN A 23 5.04 -1.36 -19.78
C GLN A 23 6.48 -0.91 -19.49
N ASN A 24 6.63 0.13 -18.67
CA ASN A 24 7.91 0.69 -18.27
C ASN A 24 7.84 1.27 -16.84
N GLU A 25 9.00 1.59 -16.27
CA GLU A 25 9.11 2.14 -14.92
C GLU A 25 8.52 3.55 -14.79
N GLU A 26 8.63 4.38 -15.83
CA GLU A 26 8.15 5.76 -15.80
C GLU A 26 6.62 5.81 -15.61
N ASP A 27 5.89 4.93 -16.27
CA ASP A 27 4.44 4.79 -16.12
C ASP A 27 4.04 4.37 -14.70
N ALA A 28 4.81 3.46 -14.10
CA ALA A 28 4.60 3.04 -12.72
C ALA A 28 4.85 4.18 -11.72
N VAL A 29 5.90 4.98 -11.94
CA VAL A 29 6.20 6.17 -11.12
C VAL A 29 5.10 7.22 -11.25
N LYS A 30 4.68 7.54 -12.48
CA LYS A 30 3.59 8.50 -12.73
C LYS A 30 2.30 8.07 -12.05
N ASP A 31 1.95 6.78 -12.13
CA ASP A 31 0.76 6.25 -11.47
C ASP A 31 0.87 6.34 -9.95
N ALA A 32 2.01 5.93 -9.37
CA ALA A 32 2.25 6.01 -7.93
C ALA A 32 2.13 7.44 -7.40
N VAL A 33 2.74 8.42 -8.07
CA VAL A 33 2.68 9.85 -7.69
C VAL A 33 1.24 10.38 -7.76
N ARG A 34 0.54 10.11 -8.87
CA ARG A 34 -0.84 10.55 -9.08
C ARG A 34 -1.77 9.99 -8.00
N LEU A 35 -1.63 8.71 -7.67
CA LEU A 35 -2.47 8.03 -6.67
C LEU A 35 -2.13 8.49 -5.24
N ALA A 36 -0.86 8.69 -4.89
CA ALA A 36 -0.48 9.21 -3.58
C ALA A 36 -1.04 10.62 -3.34
N ARG A 37 -1.02 11.47 -4.37
CA ARG A 37 -1.68 12.78 -4.35
C ARG A 37 -3.19 12.66 -4.19
N GLY A 38 -3.82 11.74 -4.93
CA GLY A 38 -5.24 11.41 -4.77
C GLY A 38 -5.60 10.99 -3.34
N MET A 39 -4.79 10.13 -2.71
CA MET A 39 -4.97 9.71 -1.32
C MET A 39 -4.86 10.87 -0.33
N THR A 40 -3.97 11.84 -0.59
CA THR A 40 -3.86 13.04 0.25
C THR A 40 -5.17 13.81 0.27
N TYR A 41 -5.73 14.10 -0.92
CA TYR A 41 -6.99 14.83 -1.01
C TYR A 41 -8.16 14.00 -0.50
N LYS A 42 -8.20 12.69 -0.77
CA LYS A 42 -9.26 11.80 -0.27
C LYS A 42 -9.31 11.81 1.25
N ASN A 43 -8.17 11.61 1.91
CA ASN A 43 -8.10 11.55 3.36
C ASN A 43 -8.43 12.91 3.99
N ALA A 44 -7.90 14.00 3.44
CA ALA A 44 -8.20 15.35 3.90
C ALA A 44 -9.70 15.70 3.74
N ALA A 45 -10.29 15.41 2.58
CA ALA A 45 -11.70 15.67 2.30
C ALA A 45 -12.63 14.80 3.17
N ALA A 46 -12.19 13.59 3.54
CA ALA A 46 -12.93 12.71 4.45
C ALA A 46 -12.71 13.06 5.94
N GLY A 47 -11.94 14.10 6.26
CA GLY A 47 -11.64 14.48 7.65
C GLY A 47 -10.81 13.45 8.42
N LEU A 48 -10.07 12.58 7.72
CA LEU A 48 -9.27 11.53 8.33
C LEU A 48 -7.89 12.07 8.74
N PRO A 49 -7.32 11.62 9.88
CA PRO A 49 -6.01 12.05 10.38
C PRO A 49 -4.86 11.34 9.65
N PHE A 50 -4.92 11.29 8.31
CA PHE A 50 -3.95 10.61 7.47
C PHE A 50 -3.47 11.51 6.34
N GLY A 51 -2.18 11.43 6.06
CA GLY A 51 -1.59 11.89 4.83
C GLY A 51 -1.93 11.00 3.63
N GLY A 52 -1.28 11.23 2.49
CA GLY A 52 -1.48 10.41 1.29
C GLY A 52 -0.20 9.72 0.82
N GLY A 53 -0.28 8.40 0.67
CA GLY A 53 0.79 7.60 0.11
C GLY A 53 0.28 6.60 -0.92
N LYS A 54 1.22 5.96 -1.63
CA LYS A 54 0.90 4.85 -2.51
C LYS A 54 2.12 3.93 -2.67
N CYS A 55 1.86 2.62 -2.74
CA CYS A 55 2.86 1.65 -3.16
C CYS A 55 2.43 0.99 -4.47
N VAL A 56 3.38 0.85 -5.40
CA VAL A 56 3.21 0.16 -6.68
C VAL A 56 4.31 -0.89 -6.88
N ILE A 57 3.92 -2.09 -7.31
CA ILE A 57 4.78 -3.19 -7.72
C ILE A 57 4.55 -3.42 -9.22
N ILE A 58 5.63 -3.44 -9.99
CA ILE A 58 5.58 -3.76 -11.42
C ILE A 58 5.61 -5.29 -11.56
N GLY A 59 4.57 -5.86 -12.15
CA GLY A 59 4.47 -7.31 -12.39
C GLY A 59 3.02 -7.78 -12.59
N ASP A 60 2.84 -8.94 -13.21
CA ASP A 60 1.55 -9.61 -13.33
C ASP A 60 1.19 -10.28 -11.99
N PRO A 61 0.14 -9.84 -11.27
CA PRO A 61 -0.21 -10.39 -9.97
C PRO A 61 -0.60 -11.88 -10.01
N LYS A 62 -0.91 -12.44 -11.19
CA LYS A 62 -1.26 -13.86 -11.36
C LYS A 62 -0.04 -14.76 -11.61
N LYS A 63 1.10 -14.19 -11.99
CA LYS A 63 2.30 -14.96 -12.40
C LYS A 63 3.53 -14.64 -11.58
N ASP A 64 3.73 -13.37 -11.27
CA ASP A 64 5.01 -12.87 -10.74
C ASP A 64 4.98 -12.69 -9.21
N LYS A 65 3.78 -12.73 -8.60
CA LYS A 65 3.61 -12.49 -7.17
C LYS A 65 4.08 -13.70 -6.36
N THR A 66 4.95 -13.45 -5.40
CA THR A 66 5.48 -14.48 -4.48
C THR A 66 5.45 -13.98 -3.05
N GLU A 67 5.31 -14.90 -2.10
CA GLU A 67 5.37 -14.60 -0.66
C GLU A 67 6.68 -13.89 -0.28
N GLY A 68 7.82 -14.36 -0.81
CA GLY A 68 9.13 -13.76 -0.52
C GLY A 68 9.20 -12.28 -0.91
N MET A 69 8.62 -11.91 -2.06
CA MET A 69 8.52 -10.53 -2.52
C MET A 69 7.70 -9.67 -1.55
N LEU A 70 6.53 -10.16 -1.11
CA LEU A 70 5.64 -9.46 -0.19
C LEU A 70 6.28 -9.26 1.18
N ARG A 71 6.91 -10.31 1.74
CA ARG A 71 7.60 -10.24 3.04
C ARG A 71 8.80 -9.30 3.00
N VAL A 72 9.58 -9.28 1.91
CA VAL A 72 10.66 -8.31 1.71
C VAL A 72 10.10 -6.87 1.67
N LEU A 73 9.04 -6.63 0.90
CA LEU A 73 8.39 -5.32 0.85
C LEU A 73 7.87 -4.88 2.23
N ALA A 74 7.27 -5.79 2.98
CA ALA A 74 6.77 -5.52 4.32
C ALA A 74 7.91 -5.10 5.28
N ARG A 75 9.08 -5.73 5.21
CA ARG A 75 10.27 -5.28 5.96
C ARG A 75 10.77 -3.90 5.54
N PHE A 76 10.67 -3.54 4.27
CA PHE A 76 10.98 -2.17 3.83
C PHE A 76 9.98 -1.16 4.39
N ILE A 77 8.68 -1.47 4.38
CA ILE A 77 7.65 -0.63 5.00
C ILE A 77 7.88 -0.53 6.51
N HIS A 78 8.26 -1.61 7.18
CA HIS A 78 8.61 -1.59 8.61
C HIS A 78 9.70 -0.57 8.94
N ARG A 79 10.74 -0.50 8.10
CA ARG A 79 11.85 0.46 8.24
C ARG A 79 11.43 1.92 8.08
N LEU A 80 10.25 2.19 7.51
CA LEU A 80 9.68 3.54 7.49
C LEU A 80 9.12 3.97 8.85
N GLY A 81 9.13 3.11 9.88
CA GLY A 81 8.81 3.49 11.25
C GLY A 81 7.40 4.03 11.44
N GLY A 82 6.43 3.53 10.66
CA GLY A 82 5.03 3.96 10.72
C GLY A 82 4.72 5.21 9.90
N LEU A 83 5.67 5.73 9.11
CA LEU A 83 5.43 6.88 8.23
C LEU A 83 4.47 6.55 7.08
N PHE A 84 4.36 5.27 6.71
CA PHE A 84 3.46 4.76 5.67
C PHE A 84 2.63 3.58 6.20
N LEU A 85 1.31 3.72 6.14
CA LEU A 85 0.32 2.70 6.48
C LEU A 85 -0.28 2.14 5.20
N THR A 86 -0.30 0.81 5.05
CA THR A 86 -0.62 0.16 3.78
C THR A 86 -1.84 -0.75 3.86
N GLY A 87 -2.40 -1.08 2.70
CA GLY A 87 -3.50 -2.03 2.57
C GLY A 87 -3.67 -2.58 1.15
N ILE A 88 -4.84 -3.16 0.87
CA ILE A 88 -5.18 -3.73 -0.44
C ILE A 88 -5.36 -2.65 -1.51
N ASP A 89 -5.05 -3.01 -2.76
CA ASP A 89 -5.46 -2.32 -3.99
C ASP A 89 -5.48 -3.35 -5.14
N VAL A 90 -5.65 -2.89 -6.37
CA VAL A 90 -5.61 -3.71 -7.58
C VAL A 90 -4.36 -4.60 -7.60
N GLY A 91 -4.57 -5.90 -7.71
CA GLY A 91 -3.51 -6.91 -7.79
C GLY A 91 -3.04 -7.47 -6.44
N THR A 92 -3.51 -6.92 -5.32
CA THR A 92 -3.26 -7.47 -3.98
C THR A 92 -4.56 -7.87 -3.29
N THR A 93 -4.48 -8.84 -2.38
CA THR A 93 -5.62 -9.41 -1.66
C THR A 93 -5.41 -9.33 -0.14
N LEU A 94 -6.45 -9.66 0.62
CA LEU A 94 -6.32 -9.73 2.08
C LEU A 94 -5.30 -10.79 2.52
N GLN A 95 -5.17 -11.92 1.81
CA GLN A 95 -4.15 -12.93 2.10
C GLN A 95 -2.73 -12.38 1.92
N ASP A 96 -2.51 -11.52 0.92
CA ASP A 96 -1.22 -10.84 0.78
C ASP A 96 -0.94 -9.94 1.99
N MET A 97 -1.98 -9.24 2.49
CA MET A 97 -1.86 -8.39 3.67
C MET A 97 -1.57 -9.20 4.95
N GLU A 98 -2.16 -10.38 5.11
CA GLU A 98 -1.84 -11.31 6.21
C GLU A 98 -0.34 -11.68 6.19
N LEU A 99 0.18 -12.08 5.03
CA LEU A 99 1.60 -12.42 4.86
C LEU A 99 2.52 -11.24 5.21
N MET A 100 2.14 -10.03 4.78
CA MET A 100 2.90 -8.81 5.06
C MET A 100 2.81 -8.41 6.55
N HIS A 101 1.67 -8.65 7.20
CA HIS A 101 1.45 -8.30 8.60
C HIS A 101 2.38 -9.08 9.55
N MET A 102 2.81 -10.28 9.15
CA MET A 102 3.83 -11.04 9.89
C MET A 102 5.16 -10.28 10.07
N GLU A 103 5.46 -9.34 9.17
CA GLU A 103 6.73 -8.60 9.16
C GLU A 103 6.58 -7.15 9.66
N THR A 104 5.36 -6.62 9.73
CA THR A 104 5.13 -5.22 10.12
C THR A 104 3.70 -4.95 10.60
N PRO A 105 3.50 -4.15 11.67
CA PRO A 105 2.16 -3.76 12.12
C PRO A 105 1.51 -2.68 11.23
N TYR A 106 2.25 -2.10 10.27
CA TYR A 106 1.77 -0.97 9.44
C TYR A 106 0.89 -1.40 8.25
N VAL A 107 0.16 -2.51 8.40
CA VAL A 107 -0.82 -3.04 7.43
C VAL A 107 -2.21 -2.91 8.07
N VAL A 108 -3.07 -2.08 7.49
CA VAL A 108 -4.35 -1.69 8.10
C VAL A 108 -5.57 -2.43 7.54
N THR A 109 -5.47 -2.97 6.31
CA THR A 109 -6.54 -3.82 5.76
C THR A 109 -6.20 -5.28 6.01
N LEU A 110 -6.76 -5.84 7.07
CA LEU A 110 -6.62 -7.25 7.44
C LEU A 110 -7.98 -7.96 7.38
N PRO A 111 -8.01 -9.29 7.30
CA PRO A 111 -9.22 -10.07 7.54
C PRO A 111 -9.84 -9.81 8.90
N GLU A 112 -11.16 -10.01 8.98
CA GLU A 112 -11.91 -9.88 10.24
C GLU A 112 -11.38 -10.81 11.33
N SER A 113 -10.91 -12.01 10.94
CA SER A 113 -10.26 -12.98 11.84
C SER A 113 -9.01 -12.43 12.53
N LEU A 114 -8.38 -11.40 11.96
CA LEU A 114 -7.22 -10.71 12.52
C LEU A 114 -7.57 -9.30 13.03
N GLY A 115 -8.85 -9.00 13.22
CA GLY A 115 -9.34 -7.71 13.72
C GLY A 115 -9.33 -6.58 12.69
N GLY A 116 -9.14 -6.89 11.41
CA GLY A 116 -9.25 -5.91 10.33
C GLY A 116 -10.68 -5.73 9.82
N PRO A 117 -10.92 -4.74 8.94
CA PRO A 117 -12.25 -4.40 8.44
C PRO A 117 -12.78 -5.38 7.38
N GLY A 118 -12.04 -6.46 7.07
CA GLY A 118 -12.41 -7.41 6.02
C GLY A 118 -12.28 -6.81 4.61
N ASN A 119 -13.04 -7.35 3.67
CA ASN A 119 -13.05 -6.84 2.29
C ASN A 119 -14.06 -5.70 2.18
N SER A 120 -13.66 -4.49 2.55
CA SER A 120 -14.51 -3.29 2.49
C SER A 120 -14.43 -2.55 1.14
N ALA A 121 -13.95 -3.22 0.09
CA ALA A 121 -13.81 -2.67 -1.26
C ALA A 121 -15.03 -2.98 -2.13
#